data_AF-A0A9E4HPG2-F1
#
_entry.id   AF-A0A9E4HPG2-F1
#
_cell.length_a   1.000
_cell.length_b   1.000
_cell.length_c   1.000
_cell.angle_alpha   90.00
_cell.angle_beta   90.00
_cell.angle_gamma   90.00
#
_symmetry.space_group_name_H-M   'P 1'
#
loop_
_entity.id
_entity.type
_entity.pdbx_description
1 polymer ?
#
loop_
_entity_poly.entity_id
_entity_poly.type
_entity_poly.pdbx_seq_one_letter_code
_entity_poly.pdbx_strand_id
1 'polypeptide(L)'
;MTLRDDERAGLAAVLEQFRKLLLEGTDASMLRFQPPVHIHDLQASDEFWDMAAGPLLQHRLEALDTVEAGLAGAPLDDEAVSAWMQTLNSLRLYLGNTLEVGAATFDPPRPGDQPQEAARYMLYEWLGGLLDQLVTTAAGALPPGNDD
;
A
#
# COMPACT_ATOMS: atom_id res chain seq x y z
N MET A 1 12.11 -9.21 -9.46
CA MET A 1 12.36 -8.74 -8.08
C MET A 1 12.86 -9.91 -7.24
N THR A 2 14.00 -9.77 -6.57
CA THR A 2 14.53 -10.82 -5.68
C THR A 2 14.67 -10.22 -4.29
N LEU A 3 13.91 -10.73 -3.32
CA LEU A 3 14.00 -10.32 -1.92
C LEU A 3 14.96 -11.25 -1.17
N ARG A 4 15.81 -10.69 -0.32
CA ARG A 4 16.59 -11.45 0.65
C ARG A 4 15.66 -12.07 1.72
N ASP A 5 16.12 -13.09 2.42
CA ASP A 5 15.27 -13.80 3.39
C ASP A 5 14.81 -12.90 4.56
N ASP A 6 15.67 -11.98 5.01
CA ASP A 6 15.35 -10.97 6.02
C ASP A 6 14.29 -9.96 5.51
N GLU A 7 14.42 -9.51 4.26
CA GLU A 7 13.45 -8.62 3.61
C GLU A 7 12.10 -9.29 3.42
N ARG A 8 12.10 -10.56 3.01
CA ARG A 8 10.89 -11.37 2.85
C ARG A 8 10.17 -11.55 4.19
N ALA A 9 10.90 -11.90 5.24
CA ALA A 9 10.35 -12.06 6.58
C ALA A 9 9.81 -10.73 7.13
N GLY A 10 10.54 -9.64 6.92
CA GLY A 10 10.11 -8.28 7.28
C GLY A 10 8.83 -7.87 6.57
N LEU A 11 8.75 -8.08 5.25
CA LEU A 11 7.54 -7.78 4.47
C LEU A 11 6.36 -8.64 4.94
N ALA A 12 6.55 -9.94 5.18
CA ALA A 12 5.49 -10.80 5.71
C ALA A 12 4.94 -10.29 7.04
N ALA A 13 5.81 -9.86 7.96
CA ALA A 13 5.39 -9.29 9.25
C ALA A 13 4.63 -7.96 9.08
N VAL A 14 5.00 -7.14 8.11
CA VAL A 14 4.29 -5.89 7.78
C VAL A 14 2.91 -6.18 7.18
N LEU A 15 2.80 -7.18 6.30
CA LEU A 15 1.53 -7.60 5.69
C LEU A 15 0.58 -8.16 6.75
N GLU A 16 1.08 -8.94 7.71
CA GLU A 16 0.27 -9.45 8.82
C GLU A 16 -0.29 -8.29 9.67
N GLN A 17 0.54 -7.29 9.99
CA GLN A 17 0.11 -6.10 10.72
C GLN A 17 -0.93 -5.30 9.93
N PHE A 18 -0.75 -5.16 8.62
CA PHE A 18 -1.68 -4.46 7.76
C PHE A 18 -3.01 -5.20 7.61
N ARG A 19 -3.00 -6.54 7.54
CA ARG A 19 -4.24 -7.35 7.57
C ARG A 19 -5.03 -7.09 8.85
N LYS A 20 -4.36 -7.09 10.01
CA LYS A 20 -5.00 -6.77 11.29
C LYS A 20 -5.57 -5.35 11.28
N LEU A 21 -4.82 -4.39 10.77
CA LEU A 21 -5.28 -3.01 10.62
C LEU A 21 -6.54 -2.92 9.72
N LEU A 22 -6.59 -3.63 8.59
CA LEU A 22 -7.75 -3.61 7.70
C LEU A 22 -9.01 -4.20 8.34
N LEU A 23 -8.85 -5.19 9.23
CA LEU A 23 -9.98 -5.87 9.89
C LEU A 23 -10.44 -5.17 11.17
N GLU A 24 -9.52 -4.56 11.92
CA GLU A 24 -9.75 -4.07 13.29
C GLU A 24 -9.53 -2.55 13.43
N GLY A 25 -8.93 -1.91 12.42
CA GLY A 25 -8.51 -0.52 12.48
C GLY A 25 -9.70 0.45 12.49
N THR A 26 -9.70 1.35 13.46
CA THR A 26 -10.69 2.43 13.61
C THR A 26 -10.05 3.81 13.71
N ASP A 27 -8.74 3.90 13.43
CA ASP A 27 -7.99 5.14 13.59
C ASP A 27 -8.24 6.16 12.46
N ALA A 28 -7.82 7.41 12.69
CA ALA A 28 -7.97 8.48 11.72
C ALA A 28 -7.19 8.23 10.42
N SER A 29 -6.15 7.40 10.47
CA SER A 29 -5.39 7.00 9.27
C SER A 29 -6.21 6.08 8.37
N MET A 30 -7.03 5.20 8.95
CA MET A 30 -7.99 4.36 8.25
C MET A 30 -9.11 5.16 7.58
N LEU A 31 -9.59 6.24 8.21
CA LEU A 31 -10.60 7.13 7.62
C LEU A 31 -10.13 7.76 6.29
N ARG A 32 -8.82 7.95 6.09
CA ARG A 32 -8.30 8.49 4.82
C ARG A 32 -8.29 7.46 3.67
N PHE A 33 -8.51 6.18 3.95
CA PHE A 33 -8.82 5.20 2.90
C PHE A 33 -10.25 5.33 2.36
N GLN A 34 -11.09 6.13 3.01
CA GLN A 34 -12.45 6.47 2.58
C GLN A 34 -12.55 7.98 2.31
N PRO A 35 -11.80 8.53 1.34
CA PRO A 35 -11.85 9.95 1.05
C PRO A 35 -13.24 10.35 0.53
N PRO A 36 -13.65 11.62 0.68
CA PRO A 36 -14.85 12.13 0.02
C PRO A 36 -14.73 11.92 -1.49
N VAL A 37 -15.60 11.09 -2.06
CA VAL A 37 -15.63 10.81 -3.51
C VAL A 37 -16.37 11.90 -4.27
N HIS A 38 -17.24 12.64 -3.57
CA HIS A 38 -17.97 13.79 -4.08
C HIS A 38 -17.61 15.04 -3.26
N ILE A 39 -16.72 15.88 -3.80
CA ILE A 39 -16.17 17.08 -3.13
C ILE A 39 -17.21 18.13 -2.74
N HIS A 40 -18.40 18.10 -3.36
CA HIS A 40 -19.48 19.06 -3.12
C HIS A 40 -20.72 18.41 -2.49
N ASP A 41 -20.69 17.10 -2.24
CA ASP A 41 -21.82 16.36 -1.69
C ASP A 41 -21.32 15.26 -0.74
N LEU A 42 -21.26 15.61 0.54
CA LEU A 42 -20.81 14.67 1.58
C LEU A 42 -21.84 13.56 1.80
N GLN A 43 -23.14 13.83 1.64
CA GLN A 43 -24.17 12.80 1.78
C GLN A 43 -24.01 11.73 0.68
N ALA A 44 -23.80 12.15 -0.57
CA ALA A 44 -23.51 11.21 -1.65
C ALA A 44 -22.20 10.42 -1.42
N SER A 45 -21.21 11.03 -0.76
CA SER A 45 -19.98 10.32 -0.39
C SER A 45 -20.24 9.26 0.67
N ASP A 46 -21.06 9.56 1.68
CA ASP A 46 -21.44 8.60 2.72
C ASP A 46 -22.24 7.43 2.13
N GLU A 47 -23.22 7.71 1.27
CA GLU A 47 -24.00 6.69 0.56
C GLU A 47 -23.11 5.78 -0.32
N PHE A 48 -22.11 6.35 -0.99
CA PHE A 48 -21.12 5.56 -1.74
C PHE A 48 -20.35 4.62 -0.82
N TRP A 49 -19.85 5.12 0.32
CA TRP A 49 -19.02 4.31 1.22
C TRP A 49 -19.82 3.24 1.95
N ASP A 50 -21.08 3.49 2.30
CA ASP A 50 -22.00 2.49 2.84
C ASP A 50 -22.11 1.26 1.92
N MET A 51 -22.09 1.50 0.60
CA MET A 51 -22.16 0.42 -0.40
C MET A 51 -20.78 -0.18 -0.73
N ALA A 52 -19.75 0.65 -0.87
CA ALA A 52 -18.47 0.25 -1.44
C ALA A 52 -17.45 -0.27 -0.41
N ALA A 53 -17.56 0.11 0.87
CA ALA A 53 -16.55 -0.20 1.88
C ALA A 53 -16.32 -1.71 2.04
N GLY A 54 -17.40 -2.50 2.12
CA GLY A 54 -17.32 -3.96 2.26
C GLY A 54 -16.64 -4.65 1.08
N PRO A 55 -17.12 -4.49 -0.17
CA PRO A 55 -16.48 -5.06 -1.35
C PRO A 55 -15.01 -4.61 -1.52
N LEU A 56 -14.69 -3.35 -1.24
CA LEU A 56 -13.31 -2.86 -1.33
C LEU A 56 -12.41 -3.45 -0.24
N LEU A 57 -12.92 -3.70 0.97
CA LEU A 57 -12.18 -4.42 2.01
C LEU A 57 -11.89 -5.85 1.56
N GLN A 58 -12.89 -6.55 1.03
CA GLN A 58 -12.74 -7.92 0.53
C GLN A 58 -11.66 -8.00 -0.56
N HIS A 59 -11.71 -7.11 -1.56
CA HIS A 59 -10.70 -7.04 -2.63
C HIS A 59 -9.29 -6.80 -2.11
N ARG A 60 -9.12 -5.96 -1.06
CA ARG A 60 -7.80 -5.75 -0.43
C ARG A 60 -7.28 -6.99 0.29
N LEU A 61 -8.16 -7.76 0.94
CA LEU A 61 -7.78 -9.00 1.61
C LEU A 61 -7.38 -10.09 0.60
N GLU A 62 -8.08 -10.19 -0.53
CA GLU A 62 -7.72 -11.10 -1.62
C GLU A 62 -6.38 -10.73 -2.27
N ALA A 63 -6.12 -9.43 -2.45
CA ALA A 63 -4.82 -8.95 -2.89
C ALA A 63 -3.71 -9.32 -1.89
N LEU A 64 -3.97 -9.22 -0.58
CA LEU A 64 -3.02 -9.65 0.45
C LEU A 64 -2.72 -11.15 0.38
N ASP A 65 -3.74 -11.99 0.23
CA ASP A 65 -3.57 -13.44 0.06
C ASP A 65 -2.65 -13.75 -1.15
N THR A 66 -2.85 -13.01 -2.25
CA THR A 66 -2.02 -13.14 -3.47
C THR A 66 -0.56 -12.73 -3.21
N VAL A 67 -0.33 -11.65 -2.46
CA VAL A 67 1.02 -11.21 -2.11
C VAL A 67 1.73 -12.20 -1.20
N GLU A 68 1.03 -12.72 -0.19
CA GLU A 68 1.55 -13.74 0.72
C GLU A 68 1.91 -15.04 -0.01
N ALA A 69 1.08 -15.47 -0.96
CA ALA A 69 1.39 -16.61 -1.83
C ALA A 69 2.66 -16.36 -2.66
N GLY A 70 2.82 -15.16 -3.22
CA GLY A 70 4.03 -14.77 -3.94
C GLY A 70 5.29 -14.79 -3.06
N LEU A 71 5.18 -14.35 -1.79
CA LEU A 71 6.28 -14.43 -0.81
C LEU A 71 6.64 -15.89 -0.49
N ALA A 72 5.66 -16.79 -0.52
CA ALA A 72 5.84 -18.23 -0.37
C ALA A 72 6.38 -18.93 -1.64
N GLY A 73 6.57 -18.21 -2.75
CA GLY A 73 7.17 -18.70 -3.98
C GLY A 73 6.17 -19.03 -5.10
N ALA A 74 4.91 -18.63 -4.98
CA ALA A 74 3.98 -18.68 -6.10
C ALA A 74 4.47 -17.80 -7.28
N PRO A 75 4.22 -18.20 -8.53
CA PRO A 75 4.59 -17.40 -9.69
C PRO A 75 3.87 -16.04 -9.67
N LEU A 76 4.54 -15.00 -10.18
CA LEU A 76 3.97 -13.67 -10.33
C LEU A 76 3.51 -13.47 -11.78
N ASP A 77 2.27 -13.85 -12.06
CA ASP A 77 1.58 -13.48 -13.30
C ASP A 77 1.08 -12.03 -13.26
N ASP A 78 0.43 -11.56 -14.33
CA ASP A 78 0.01 -10.16 -14.46
C ASP A 78 -1.00 -9.74 -13.37
N GLU A 79 -1.88 -10.64 -12.95
CA GLU A 79 -2.84 -10.41 -11.87
C GLU A 79 -2.12 -10.32 -10.52
N ALA A 80 -1.18 -11.23 -10.25
CA ALA A 80 -0.36 -11.19 -9.06
C ALA A 80 0.49 -9.91 -9.02
N VAL A 81 1.15 -9.53 -10.11
CA VAL A 81 1.93 -8.27 -10.19
C VAL A 81 1.03 -7.08 -9.87
N SER A 82 -0.21 -7.06 -10.37
CA SER A 82 -1.18 -6.01 -10.07
C SER A 82 -1.59 -5.99 -8.58
N ALA A 83 -1.82 -7.15 -7.97
CA ALA A 83 -2.12 -7.28 -6.54
C ALA A 83 -0.95 -6.80 -5.67
N TRP A 84 0.29 -7.12 -6.05
CA TRP A 84 1.50 -6.64 -5.40
C TRP A 84 1.62 -5.12 -5.47
N MET A 85 1.44 -4.52 -6.65
CA MET A 85 1.48 -3.06 -6.80
C MET A 85 0.43 -2.37 -5.93
N GLN A 86 -0.81 -2.87 -5.96
CA GLN A 86 -1.92 -2.32 -5.17
C GLN A 86 -1.66 -2.42 -3.65
N THR A 87 -1.12 -3.55 -3.20
CA THR A 87 -0.85 -3.81 -1.78
C THR A 87 0.29 -2.93 -1.26
N LEU A 88 1.42 -2.89 -1.98
CA LEU A 88 2.57 -2.04 -1.61
C LEU A 88 2.19 -0.57 -1.61
N ASN A 89 1.40 -0.12 -2.59
CA ASN A 89 0.90 1.24 -2.63
C ASN A 89 -0.04 1.54 -1.46
N SER A 90 -0.93 0.61 -1.09
CA SER A 90 -1.84 0.77 0.05
C SER A 90 -1.08 0.92 1.38
N LEU A 91 -0.06 0.10 1.60
CA LEU A 91 0.86 0.23 2.74
C LEU A 91 1.55 1.60 2.77
N ARG A 92 2.05 2.03 1.60
CA ARG A 92 2.72 3.33 1.46
C ARG A 92 1.76 4.48 1.74
N LEU A 93 0.52 4.41 1.28
CA LEU A 93 -0.51 5.41 1.58
C LEU A 93 -0.83 5.46 3.07
N TYR A 94 -0.99 4.32 3.74
CA TYR A 94 -1.22 4.26 5.18
C TYR A 94 -0.06 4.91 5.96
N LEU A 95 1.18 4.52 5.66
CA LEU A 95 2.37 5.06 6.32
C LEU A 95 2.56 6.53 6.02
N GLY A 96 2.43 6.93 4.75
CA GLY A 96 2.56 8.31 4.32
C GLY A 96 1.54 9.22 4.99
N ASN A 97 0.30 8.74 5.15
CA ASN A 97 -0.72 9.49 5.86
C ASN A 97 -0.44 9.58 7.37
N THR A 98 -0.05 8.47 7.99
CA THR A 98 0.30 8.44 9.43
C THR A 98 1.49 9.34 9.76
N LEU A 99 2.42 9.50 8.81
CA LEU A 99 3.58 10.37 8.90
C LEU A 99 3.35 11.79 8.35
N GLU A 100 2.15 12.06 7.83
CA GLU A 100 1.81 13.31 7.13
C GLU A 100 2.79 13.70 6.00
N VAL A 101 3.31 12.70 5.28
CA VAL A 101 4.18 12.89 4.12
C VAL A 101 3.46 13.75 3.08
N GLY A 102 4.10 14.83 2.66
CA GLY A 102 3.55 15.79 1.69
C GLY A 102 2.78 16.96 2.30
N ALA A 103 2.59 17.00 3.62
CA ALA A 103 2.13 18.22 4.28
C ALA A 103 3.13 19.37 4.09
N ALA A 104 2.66 20.62 4.05
CA ALA A 104 3.52 21.80 3.88
C ALA A 104 4.57 21.93 5.00
N THR A 105 4.30 21.34 6.16
CA THR A 105 5.16 21.31 7.35
C THR A 105 5.94 20.00 7.50
N PHE A 106 5.88 19.10 6.51
CA PHE A 106 6.54 17.81 6.60
C PHE A 106 8.07 17.96 6.65
N ASP A 107 8.67 17.41 7.70
CA ASP A 107 10.12 17.26 7.85
C ASP A 107 10.44 15.78 8.08
N PRO A 108 11.32 15.14 7.28
CA PRO A 108 11.66 13.73 7.47
C PRO A 108 12.16 13.43 8.89
N PRO A 109 11.55 12.44 9.59
CA PRO A 109 11.92 12.12 10.96
C PRO A 109 13.33 11.52 11.04
N ARG A 110 14.06 11.87 12.11
CA ARG A 110 15.46 11.47 12.32
C ARG A 110 15.55 10.40 13.40
N PRO A 111 16.34 9.32 13.20
CA PRO A 111 16.45 8.24 14.18
C PRO A 111 16.88 8.67 15.59
N GLY A 112 17.65 9.76 15.71
CA GLY A 112 18.11 10.29 17.00
C GLY A 112 17.04 11.04 17.80
N ASP A 113 16.06 11.65 17.11
CA ASP A 113 15.05 12.51 17.73
C ASP A 113 13.70 11.79 17.83
N GLN A 114 13.36 11.04 16.78
CA GLN A 114 12.05 10.43 16.53
C GLN A 114 12.25 8.98 16.03
N PRO A 115 12.76 8.07 16.88
CA PRO A 115 13.20 6.74 16.43
C PRO A 115 12.06 5.90 15.81
N GLN A 116 10.83 6.04 16.31
CA GLN A 116 9.69 5.28 15.80
C GLN A 116 9.19 5.84 14.46
N GLU A 117 9.02 7.16 14.36
CA GLU A 117 8.64 7.82 13.10
C GLU A 117 9.71 7.62 12.03
N ALA A 118 10.99 7.68 12.41
CA ALA A 118 12.11 7.40 11.49
C ALA A 118 12.06 5.96 10.97
N ALA A 119 11.76 4.97 11.81
CA ALA A 119 11.60 3.59 11.37
C ALA A 119 10.41 3.42 10.41
N ARG A 120 9.27 4.06 10.69
CA ARG A 120 8.10 4.07 9.79
C ARG A 120 8.42 4.75 8.45
N TYR A 121 9.17 5.85 8.48
CA TYR A 121 9.57 6.57 7.27
C TYR A 121 10.57 5.75 6.43
N MET A 122 11.52 5.06 7.07
CA MET A 122 12.41 4.13 6.37
C MET A 122 11.63 2.99 5.71
N LEU A 123 10.61 2.44 6.38
CA LEU A 123 9.72 1.44 5.79
C LEU A 123 8.93 2.02 4.60
N TYR A 124 8.39 3.24 4.72
CA TYR A 124 7.70 3.95 3.64
C TYR A 124 8.58 4.11 2.38
N GLU A 125 9.83 4.56 2.57
CA GLU A 125 10.79 4.74 1.47
C GLU A 125 11.19 3.40 0.84
N TRP A 126 11.44 2.39 1.67
CA TRP A 126 11.80 1.05 1.20
C TRP A 126 10.67 0.41 0.39
N LEU A 127 9.41 0.51 0.85
CA LEU A 127 8.24 0.06 0.09
C LEU A 127 8.10 0.82 -1.24
N GLY A 128 8.42 2.11 -1.25
CA GLY A 128 8.49 2.92 -2.47
C GLY A 128 9.50 2.37 -3.48
N GLY A 129 10.70 2.04 -3.01
CA GLY A 129 11.73 1.42 -3.85
C GLY A 129 11.35 0.02 -4.37
N LEU A 130 10.60 -0.77 -3.59
CA LEU A 130 10.08 -2.06 -4.07
C LEU A 130 8.99 -1.87 -5.14
N LEU A 131 8.07 -0.93 -4.92
CA LEU A 131 7.03 -0.61 -5.88
C LEU A 131 7.62 -0.10 -7.21
N ASP A 132 8.63 0.77 -7.14
CA ASP A 132 9.34 1.27 -8.32
C ASP A 132 10.01 0.15 -9.14
N GLN A 133 10.67 -0.81 -8.47
CA GLN A 133 11.23 -1.98 -9.13
C GLN A 133 10.15 -2.83 -9.82
N LEU A 134 9.00 -3.00 -9.18
CA LEU A 134 7.90 -3.79 -9.71
C LEU A 134 7.29 -3.12 -10.95
N VAL A 135 7.02 -1.81 -10.88
CA VAL A 135 6.51 -1.01 -12.00
C VAL A 135 7.51 -1.00 -13.15
N THR A 136 8.80 -0.77 -12.87
CA THR A 136 9.86 -0.76 -13.90
C THR A 136 9.96 -2.11 -14.62
N THR A 137 9.88 -3.20 -13.86
CA THR A 137 9.93 -4.56 -14.43
C THR A 137 8.70 -4.82 -15.30
N ALA A 138 7.50 -4.47 -14.82
CA ALA A 138 6.26 -4.65 -15.57
C ALA A 138 6.21 -3.77 -16.84
N ALA A 139 6.64 -2.51 -16.75
CA ALA A 139 6.68 -1.59 -17.88
C ALA A 139 7.67 -2.05 -18.97
N GLY A 140 8.81 -2.63 -18.59
CA GLY A 140 9.77 -3.21 -19.52
C GLY A 140 9.25 -4.44 -20.29
N ALA A 141 8.18 -5.08 -19.81
CA ALA A 141 7.53 -6.22 -20.47
C ALA A 141 6.39 -5.79 -21.42
N LEU A 142 5.98 -4.51 -21.40
CA LEU A 142 4.96 -4.00 -22.30
C LEU A 142 5.49 -3.94 -23.74
N PRO A 143 4.67 -4.29 -24.76
CA PRO A 143 5.04 -4.04 -26.14
C PRO A 143 5.21 -2.52 -26.36
N PRO A 144 6.10 -2.11 -27.30
CA PRO A 144 6.23 -0.70 -27.65
C PRO A 144 4.85 -0.15 -28.02
N GLY A 145 4.54 1.06 -27.53
CA GLY A 145 3.30 1.74 -27.90
C GLY A 145 3.25 1.90 -29.42
N ASN A 146 2.13 1.53 -30.03
CA ASN A 146 1.90 1.88 -31.42
C ASN A 146 1.77 3.41 -31.48
N ASP A 147 2.71 4.07 -32.14
CA ASP A 147 2.58 5.47 -32.54
C ASP A 147 1.49 5.55 -33.63
N ASP A 148 0.21 5.60 -33.24
CA ASP A 148 -0.91 5.99 -34.10
C ASP A 148 -1.38 7.42 -33.78
#